data_AF-A0A419FBY4-F1
#
_entry.id   AF-A0A419FBY4-F1
#
_cell.length_a   1.000
_cell.length_b   1.000
_cell.length_c   1.000
_cell.angle_alpha   90.00
_cell.angle_beta   90.00
_cell.angle_gamma   90.00
#
_symmetry.space_group_name_H-M   'P 1'
#
loop_
_entity.id
_entity.type
_entity.pdbx_description
1 polymer ?
#
loop_
_entity_poly.entity_id
_entity_poly.type
_entity_poly.pdbx_seq_one_letter_code
_entity_poly.pdbx_strand_id
1 'polypeptide(L)' 'MIPRKEEHILEILHRADEKLDAANLLLSNEHWNDAASRAYYAAFHAVSAVL' A
#
# COMPACT_ATOMS: atom_id res chain seq x y z
N MET A 1 6.75 23.59 -4.73
CA MET A 1 7.27 22.74 -5.82
C MET A 1 6.17 21.75 -6.16
N ILE A 2 5.67 21.74 -7.40
CA ILE A 2 4.64 20.77 -7.81
C ILE A 2 5.40 19.48 -8.14
N PRO A 3 5.14 18.34 -7.46
CA PRO A 3 5.84 17.09 -7.75
C PRO A 3 5.55 16.65 -9.18
N ARG A 4 6.57 16.11 -9.86
CA ARG A 4 6.38 15.57 -11.21
C ARG A 4 5.44 14.36 -11.14
N LYS A 5 4.66 14.12 -12.19
CA LYS A 5 3.70 13.01 -12.25
C LYS A 5 4.33 11.67 -11.85
N GLU A 6 5.57 11.42 -12.30
CA GLU A 6 6.34 10.22 -11.96
C GLU A 6 6.67 10.11 -10.47
N GLU A 7 7.03 11.23 -9.82
CA GLU A 7 7.32 11.26 -8.38
C GLU A 7 6.06 10.96 -7.56
N HIS A 8 4.90 11.45 -8.02
CA HIS A 8 3.63 11.17 -7.37
C HIS A 8 3.22 9.70 -7.51
N ILE A 9 3.42 9.09 -8.68
CA ILE A 9 3.17 7.66 -8.90
C ILE A 9 4.06 6.83 -7.99
N LEU A 10 5.36 7.14 -7.92
CA LEU A 10 6.31 6.43 -7.05
C LEU A 10 5.94 6.57 -5.56
N GLU A 11 5.48 7.73 -5.12
CA GLU A 11 5.02 7.95 -3.75
C GLU A 11 3.81 7.07 -3.41
N ILE A 12 2.84 6.95 -4.33
CA ILE A 12 1.66 6.10 -4.12
C ILE A 12 2.05 4.62 -4.10
N LEU A 13 2.93 4.19 -5.00
CA LEU A 13 3.44 2.81 -5.02
C LEU A 13 4.21 2.48 -3.74
N HIS A 14 5.04 3.40 -3.26
CA HIS A 14 5.75 3.22 -1.99
C HIS A 14 4.78 3.02 -0.81
N ARG A 15 3.71 3.82 -0.74
CA ARG A 15 2.65 3.65 0.26
C ARG A 15 1.87 2.35 0.12
N ALA A 16 1.80 1.78 -1.07
CA ALA A 16 1.20 0.47 -1.30
C ALA A 16 2.09 -0.63 -0.74
N ASP A 17 3.40 -0.58 -1.02
CA ASP A 17 4.40 -1.51 -0.51
C ASP A 17 4.46 -1.51 1.03
N GLU A 18 4.52 -0.33 1.66
CA GLU A 18 4.50 -0.22 3.13
C GLU A 18 3.28 -0.91 3.77
N LYS A 19 2.13 -0.85 3.11
CA LYS A 19 0.91 -1.50 3.60
C LYS A 19 0.90 -2.99 3.36
N LEU A 20 1.50 -3.44 2.27
CA LEU A 20 1.67 -4.86 1.98
C LEU A 20 2.62 -5.50 3.00
N ASP A 21 3.72 -4.83 3.32
CA ASP A 21 4.66 -5.27 4.37
C ASP A 21 3.96 -5.35 5.74
N ALA A 22 3.17 -4.34 6.10
CA ALA A 22 2.37 -4.37 7.32
C ALA A 22 1.34 -5.51 7.31
N ALA A 23 0.69 -5.77 6.17
CA ALA A 23 -0.26 -6.87 6.02
C ALA A 23 0.42 -8.22 6.25
N ASN A 24 1.63 -8.41 5.70
CA ASN A 24 2.42 -9.63 5.86
C ASN A 24 2.84 -9.85 7.32
N LEU A 25 3.26 -8.77 8.02
CA LEU A 25 3.58 -8.84 9.45
C LEU A 25 2.35 -9.20 10.30
N LEU A 26 1.18 -8.63 10.00
CA LEU A 26 -0.06 -8.96 10.72
C LEU A 26 -0.49 -10.39 10.44
N LEU A 27 -0.35 -10.86 9.19
CA LEU A 27 -0.63 -12.22 8.78
C LEU A 27 0.25 -13.23 9.54
N SER A 28 1.54 -12.96 9.66
CA SER A 28 2.47 -13.85 10.39
C SER A 28 2.23 -13.86 11.91
N ASN A 29 1.51 -12.87 12.44
CA ASN A 29 1.14 -12.76 13.85
C ASN A 29 -0.34 -13.09 14.09
N GLU A 30 -1.01 -13.75 13.14
CA GLU A 30 -2.40 -14.22 13.25
C GLU A 30 -3.44 -13.10 13.47
N HIS A 31 -3.09 -11.86 13.16
CA HIS A 31 -4.01 -10.71 13.19
C HIS A 31 -4.81 -10.61 11.89
N TRP A 32 -5.61 -11.64 11.60
CA TRP A 32 -6.22 -11.87 10.28
C TRP A 32 -7.06 -10.69 9.75
N ASN A 33 -7.90 -10.10 10.62
CA ASN A 33 -8.78 -9.00 10.23
C ASN A 33 -7.98 -7.74 9.87
N ASP A 34 -6.94 -7.44 10.66
CA ASP A 34 -6.07 -6.29 10.42
C ASP A 34 -5.20 -6.53 9.19
N ALA A 35 -4.70 -7.76 9.00
CA ALA A 35 -3.94 -8.16 7.82
C ALA A 35 -4.77 -7.96 6.54
N ALA A 36 -6.03 -8.42 6.53
CA ALA A 36 -6.94 -8.24 5.40
C ALA A 36 -7.22 -6.75 5.11
N SER A 37 -7.44 -5.95 6.16
CA SER A 37 -7.63 -4.50 6.02
C SER A 37 -6.41 -3.82 5.40
N ARG A 38 -5.18 -4.17 5.83
CA ARG A 38 -3.95 -3.63 5.26
C ARG A 38 -3.71 -4.08 3.82
N ALA A 39 -3.98 -5.34 3.50
CA ALA A 39 -3.89 -5.85 2.14
C ALA A 39 -4.86 -5.14 1.18
N TYR A 40 -6.10 -4.86 1.62
CA TYR A 40 -7.06 -4.07 0.85
C TYR A 40 -6.51 -2.67 0.51
N TYR A 41 -5.98 -1.96 1.50
CA TYR A 41 -5.44 -0.61 1.26
C TYR A 41 -4.14 -0.63 0.44
N ALA A 42 -3.31 -1.67 0.56
CA ALA A 42 -2.16 -1.86 -0.31
C ALA A 42 -2.61 -1.93 -1.78
N ALA A 43 -3.58 -2.79 -2.08
CA ALA A 43 -4.15 -2.92 -3.43
C ALA A 43 -4.82 -1.62 -3.91
N PHE A 44 -5.57 -0.94 -3.04
CA PHE A 44 -6.21 0.33 -3.36
C PHE A 44 -5.19 1.39 -3.81
N HIS A 45 -4.08 1.54 -3.09
CA HIS A 45 -3.04 2.50 -3.48
C HIS A 45 -2.32 2.06 -4.76
N ALA A 46 -1.99 0.78 -4.92
CA ALA A 46 -1.37 0.28 -6.14
C ALA A 46 -2.22 0.57 -7.39
N VAL A 47 -3.53 0.34 -7.32
CA VAL A 47 -4.46 0.67 -8.43
C VAL A 47 -4.58 2.18 -8.61
N SER A 48 -4.64 2.95 -7.52
CA SER A 48 -4.72 4.42 -7.57
C SER A 48 -3.49 5.06 -8.22
N ALA A 49 -2.33 4.39 -8.24
CA ALA A 49 -1.14 4.87 -8.92
C ALA A 49 -1.24 4.79 -10.46
N VAL A 50 -2.18 3.99 -10.99
CA VAL A 50 -2.35 3.71 -12.43
C VAL A 50 -3.53 4.49 -13.03
N LEU A 51 -4.38 5.07 -12.19
CA LEU A 51 -5.55 5.90 -12.57
C LEU A 51 -5.19 7.39 -12.60
#